data_AF-A0A820EFU4-F1
#
_entry.id   AF-A0A820EFU4-F1
#
_cell.length_a   1.000
_cell.length_b   1.000
_cell.length_c   1.000
_cell.angle_alpha   90.00
_cell.angle_beta   90.00
_cell.angle_gamma   90.00
#
_symmetry.space_group_name_H-M   'P 1'
#
loop_
_entity.id
_entity.type
_entity.pdbx_description
1 polymer ?
#
loop_
_entity_poly.entity_id
_entity_poly.type
_entity_poly.pdbx_seq_one_letter_code
_entity_poly.pdbx_strand_id
1 'polypeptide(L)'
;MHRQFILLITFLITYITTLNALNTTITAPIVAAAAAKPISPIVACTKQSQCAKTHFCNIKQQVCMLKYPLHHSCEKNKQCASDKCHKNICRQGCKENKHCSITKEYCTISNYCESKHCGTCTRNVECANGYCKIFRCEENACSNSLKAIKLL
;
A
#
# COMPACT_ATOMS: atom_id res chain seq x y z
N MET A 1 26.64 29.57 54.56
CA MET A 1 25.39 28.87 54.18
C MET A 1 24.65 29.49 52.96
N HIS A 2 25.21 30.48 52.25
CA HIS A 2 24.52 31.14 51.13
C HIS A 2 24.73 30.47 49.75
N ARG A 3 25.85 29.76 49.55
CA ARG A 3 26.25 29.26 48.23
C ARG A 3 25.49 28.00 47.77
N GLN A 4 25.06 27.17 48.71
CA GLN A 4 24.26 25.96 48.41
C GLN A 4 22.78 26.28 48.11
N PHE A 5 22.25 27.35 48.72
CA PHE A 5 20.88 27.81 48.46
C PHE A 5 20.70 28.33 47.03
N ILE A 6 21.72 29.03 46.51
CA ILE A 6 21.70 29.56 45.14
C ILE A 6 21.69 28.42 44.10
N LEU A 7 22.47 27.36 44.33
CA LEU A 7 22.54 26.21 43.42
C LEU A 7 21.20 25.44 43.36
N LEU A 8 20.54 25.25 44.49
CA LEU A 8 19.23 24.60 44.57
C LEU A 8 18.14 25.41 43.85
N ILE A 9 18.15 26.74 43.98
CA ILE A 9 17.21 27.63 43.30
C ILE A 9 17.43 27.57 41.78
N THR A 10 18.68 27.61 41.32
CA THR A 10 18.96 27.49 39.87
C THR A 10 18.55 26.13 39.30
N PHE A 11 18.71 25.05 40.05
CA PHE A 11 18.28 23.71 39.62
C PHE A 11 16.75 23.60 39.53
N LEU A 12 16.03 24.18 40.50
CA LEU A 12 14.56 24.21 40.50
C LEU A 12 14.00 25.00 39.32
N ILE A 13 14.58 26.18 39.03
CA ILE A 13 14.14 27.02 37.91
C ILE A 13 14.36 26.28 36.58
N THR A 14 15.51 25.64 36.41
CA THR A 14 15.81 24.86 35.18
C THR A 14 14.83 23.68 35.02
N TYR A 15 14.51 22.98 36.11
CA TYR A 15 13.55 21.87 36.11
C TYR A 15 12.12 22.30 35.80
N ILE A 16 11.67 23.45 36.32
CA ILE A 16 10.33 23.99 36.02
C ILE A 16 10.24 24.42 34.54
N THR A 17 11.30 25.00 33.98
CA THR A 17 11.30 25.41 32.56
C THR A 17 11.25 24.23 31.59
N THR A 18 11.87 23.10 31.92
CA THR A 18 11.82 21.90 31.08
C THR A 18 10.47 21.17 31.18
N LEU A 19 9.81 21.18 32.34
CA LEU A 19 8.45 20.65 32.49
C LEU A 19 7.41 21.44 31.68
N ASN A 20 7.52 22.76 31.64
CA ASN A 20 6.61 23.58 30.83
C ASN A 20 6.82 23.39 29.32
N ALA A 21 8.05 23.13 28.86
CA ALA A 21 8.34 22.80 27.46
C ALA A 21 7.72 21.46 27.02
N LEU A 22 7.63 20.48 27.94
CA LEU A 22 7.01 19.18 27.67
C LEU A 22 5.46 19.25 27.62
N ASN A 23 4.85 20.20 28.33
CA ASN A 23 3.40 20.40 28.30
C ASN A 23 2.92 21.16 27.06
N THR A 24 3.78 21.93 26.39
CA THR A 24 3.43 22.68 25.16
C THR A 24 3.47 21.86 23.88
N THR A 25 3.95 20.61 23.90
CA THR A 25 3.97 19.70 22.74
C THR A 25 2.78 18.74 22.68
N ILE A 26 1.85 18.79 23.65
CA ILE A 26 0.70 17.86 23.71
C ILE A 26 -0.62 18.49 23.23
N THR A 27 -0.66 19.79 22.91
CA THR A 27 -1.83 20.43 22.28
C THR A 27 -1.57 20.78 20.82
N ALA A 28 -1.26 19.77 20.00
CA ALA A 28 -1.63 19.79 18.60
C ALA A 28 -3.02 19.12 18.46
N PRO A 29 -3.99 19.73 17.75
CA PRO A 29 -5.28 19.09 17.53
C PRO A 29 -5.08 17.97 16.50
N ILE A 30 -4.82 16.74 16.94
CA ILE A 30 -5.05 15.58 16.08
C ILE A 30 -6.55 15.32 16.00
N VAL A 31 -7.16 16.08 15.10
CA VAL A 31 -8.41 15.74 14.45
C VAL A 31 -8.26 14.34 13.81
N ALA A 32 -9.08 13.40 14.28
CA ALA A 32 -9.62 12.22 13.60
C ALA A 32 -8.71 11.35 12.72
N ALA A 33 -8.58 10.07 13.09
CA ALA A 33 -9.10 8.95 12.28
C ALA A 33 -8.58 7.59 12.79
N ALA A 34 -9.26 7.00 13.76
CA ALA A 34 -9.44 5.55 13.79
C ALA A 34 -10.94 5.32 13.81
N ALA A 35 -11.53 5.52 12.64
CA ALA A 35 -12.89 5.11 12.36
C ALA A 35 -13.02 3.65 12.81
N ALA A 36 -13.92 3.40 13.76
CA ALA A 36 -14.73 2.20 13.66
C ALA A 36 -15.20 2.16 12.21
N LYS A 37 -14.64 1.23 11.42
CA LYS A 37 -15.08 0.98 10.05
C LYS A 37 -16.60 0.97 10.12
N PRO A 38 -17.33 1.82 9.37
CA PRO A 38 -18.77 1.72 9.36
C PRO A 38 -19.06 0.25 9.07
N ILE A 39 -19.80 -0.40 9.97
CA ILE A 39 -20.55 -1.58 9.55
C ILE A 39 -21.47 -1.00 8.50
N SER A 40 -20.99 -1.01 7.24
CA SER A 40 -21.79 -0.58 6.11
C SER A 40 -23.08 -1.37 6.27
N PRO A 41 -24.27 -0.73 6.28
CA PRO A 41 -25.50 -1.48 6.23
C PRO A 41 -25.32 -2.47 5.10
N ILE A 42 -25.49 -3.75 5.39
CA ILE A 42 -25.32 -4.82 4.42
C ILE A 42 -26.41 -4.55 3.37
N VAL A 43 -26.05 -3.82 2.32
CA VAL A 43 -26.99 -3.44 1.28
C VAL A 43 -27.24 -4.71 0.48
N ALA A 44 -28.45 -5.23 0.60
CA ALA A 44 -28.87 -6.35 -0.20
C ALA A 44 -28.80 -5.99 -1.69
N CYS A 45 -28.37 -6.93 -2.51
CA CYS A 45 -28.29 -6.74 -3.95
C CYS A 45 -28.58 -8.03 -4.71
N THR A 46 -29.22 -7.88 -5.86
CA THR A 46 -29.40 -8.91 -6.89
C THR A 46 -28.63 -8.55 -8.16
N LYS A 47 -28.16 -7.31 -8.31
CA LYS A 47 -27.36 -6.84 -9.44
C LYS A 47 -26.38 -5.73 -9.05
N GLN A 48 -25.33 -5.56 -9.87
CA GLN A 48 -24.25 -4.61 -9.62
C GLN A 48 -24.73 -3.15 -9.49
N SER A 49 -25.76 -2.76 -10.25
CA SER A 49 -26.26 -1.37 -10.29
C SER A 49 -26.92 -0.92 -8.98
N GLN A 50 -27.18 -1.83 -8.04
CA GLN A 50 -27.73 -1.52 -6.72
C GLN A 50 -26.65 -1.16 -5.70
N CYS A 51 -25.38 -1.42 -6.01
CA CYS A 51 -24.26 -1.14 -5.13
C CYS A 51 -23.62 0.21 -5.46
N ALA A 52 -23.05 0.86 -4.44
CA ALA A 52 -22.19 2.02 -4.65
C ALA A 52 -21.01 1.69 -5.57
N LYS A 53 -20.43 2.70 -6.23
CA LYS A 53 -19.32 2.52 -7.18
C LYS A 53 -18.09 1.81 -6.57
N THR A 54 -17.87 1.98 -5.27
CA THR A 54 -16.79 1.34 -4.49
C THR A 54 -17.09 -0.10 -4.08
N HIS A 55 -18.26 -0.62 -4.41
CA HIS A 55 -18.75 -1.95 -4.03
C HIS A 55 -19.06 -2.80 -5.26
N PHE A 56 -19.13 -4.12 -5.08
CA PHE A 56 -19.63 -5.08 -6.04
C PHE A 56 -20.74 -5.92 -5.43
N CYS A 57 -21.69 -6.34 -6.25
CA CYS A 57 -22.73 -7.25 -5.80
C CYS A 57 -22.20 -8.70 -5.80
N ASN A 58 -22.03 -9.26 -4.60
CA ASN A 58 -21.78 -10.69 -4.42
C ASN A 58 -23.09 -11.44 -4.56
N ILE A 59 -23.39 -11.91 -5.77
CA ILE A 59 -24.65 -12.58 -6.11
C ILE A 59 -24.88 -13.85 -5.26
N LYS A 60 -23.82 -14.55 -4.85
CA LYS A 60 -23.94 -15.74 -4.01
C LYS A 60 -24.43 -15.40 -2.61
N GLN A 61 -23.98 -14.28 -2.05
CA GLN A 61 -24.35 -13.82 -0.72
C GLN A 61 -25.50 -12.81 -0.74
N GLN A 62 -25.90 -12.33 -1.93
CA GLN A 62 -26.91 -11.28 -2.16
C GLN A 62 -26.61 -9.96 -1.44
N VAL A 63 -25.33 -9.59 -1.33
CA VAL A 63 -24.90 -8.39 -0.61
C VAL A 63 -23.87 -7.58 -1.39
N CYS A 64 -23.91 -6.26 -1.22
CA CYS A 64 -22.87 -5.36 -1.71
C CYS A 64 -21.63 -5.47 -0.82
N MET A 65 -20.52 -5.89 -1.40
CA MET A 65 -19.22 -5.97 -0.73
C MET A 65 -18.28 -4.90 -1.28
N LEU A 66 -17.36 -4.41 -0.47
CA LEU A 66 -16.30 -3.51 -0.95
C LEU A 66 -15.50 -4.19 -2.06
N LYS A 67 -15.16 -3.44 -3.10
CA LYS A 67 -14.21 -3.89 -4.11
C LYS A 67 -12.84 -4.16 -3.46
N TYR A 68 -12.19 -5.22 -3.91
CA TYR A 68 -10.88 -5.64 -3.43
C TYR A 68 -9.79 -4.67 -3.92
N PRO A 69 -8.79 -4.38 -3.08
CA PRO A 69 -7.65 -3.56 -3.48
C PRO A 69 -6.72 -4.34 -4.43
N LEU A 70 -5.66 -3.69 -4.88
CA LEU A 70 -4.65 -4.31 -5.73
C LEU A 70 -4.03 -5.55 -5.06
N HIS A 71 -3.58 -6.50 -5.87
CA HIS A 71 -2.96 -7.77 -5.49
C HIS A 71 -3.84 -8.76 -4.71
N HIS A 72 -5.10 -8.43 -4.42
CA HIS A 72 -6.07 -9.39 -3.88
C HIS A 72 -6.62 -10.35 -4.93
N SER A 73 -6.99 -11.55 -4.49
CA SER A 73 -7.64 -12.53 -5.35
C SER A 73 -9.00 -12.05 -5.85
N CYS A 74 -9.34 -12.41 -7.09
CA CYS A 74 -10.60 -12.08 -7.73
C CYS A 74 -11.00 -13.17 -8.73
N GLU A 75 -12.30 -13.23 -9.03
CA GLU A 75 -12.88 -14.06 -10.09
C GLU A 75 -13.36 -13.19 -11.27
N LYS A 76 -13.73 -11.93 -11.02
CA LYS A 76 -14.33 -11.02 -12.01
C LYS A 76 -13.79 -9.60 -11.86
N ASN A 77 -13.64 -8.89 -12.99
CA ASN A 77 -13.18 -7.50 -13.04
C ASN A 77 -13.87 -6.58 -12.03
N LYS A 78 -15.21 -6.67 -11.94
CA LYS A 78 -16.03 -5.84 -11.05
C LYS A 78 -15.71 -5.97 -9.57
N GLN A 79 -15.05 -7.05 -9.16
CA GLN A 79 -14.63 -7.25 -7.77
C GLN A 79 -13.42 -6.41 -7.41
N CYS A 80 -12.64 -5.94 -8.38
CA CYS A 80 -11.42 -5.16 -8.15
C CYS A 80 -11.73 -3.67 -8.17
N ALA A 81 -11.11 -2.90 -7.27
CA ALA A 81 -11.24 -1.44 -7.25
C ALA A 81 -10.77 -0.79 -8.57
N SER A 82 -9.81 -1.44 -9.24
CA SER A 82 -9.30 -1.05 -10.57
C SER A 82 -10.17 -1.49 -11.74
N ASP A 83 -11.24 -2.26 -11.50
CA ASP A 83 -12.03 -2.95 -12.52
C ASP A 83 -11.21 -3.89 -13.44
N LYS A 84 -10.07 -4.41 -12.93
CA LYS A 84 -9.19 -5.33 -13.66
C LYS A 84 -8.81 -6.55 -12.81
N CYS A 85 -9.37 -7.69 -13.16
CA CYS A 85 -9.02 -9.00 -12.61
C CYS A 85 -8.22 -9.77 -13.66
N HIS A 86 -6.93 -9.99 -13.41
CA HIS A 86 -6.03 -10.70 -14.32
C HIS A 86 -5.28 -11.79 -13.58
N LYS A 87 -5.27 -13.01 -14.15
CA LYS A 87 -4.73 -14.22 -13.49
C LYS A 87 -5.29 -14.39 -12.07
N ASN A 88 -6.60 -14.16 -11.91
CA ASN A 88 -7.31 -14.20 -10.63
C ASN A 88 -6.80 -13.23 -9.56
N ILE A 89 -6.11 -12.15 -9.95
CA ILE A 89 -5.58 -11.13 -9.05
C ILE A 89 -6.01 -9.74 -9.54
N CYS A 90 -6.40 -8.87 -8.61
CA CYS A 90 -6.71 -7.48 -8.91
C CYS A 90 -5.44 -6.73 -9.29
N ARG A 91 -5.41 -6.20 -10.52
CA ARG A 91 -4.25 -5.49 -11.08
C ARG A 91 -4.57 -4.05 -11.38
N GLN A 92 -3.55 -3.20 -11.39
CA GLN A 92 -3.71 -1.82 -11.83
C GLN A 92 -3.73 -1.79 -13.37
N GLY A 93 -4.63 -1.01 -13.95
CA GLY A 93 -4.61 -0.73 -15.40
C GLY A 93 -3.50 0.26 -15.74
N CYS A 94 -2.86 0.08 -16.89
CA CYS A 94 -1.79 0.96 -17.36
C CYS A 94 -1.92 1.20 -18.87
N LYS A 95 -1.29 2.29 -19.33
CA LYS A 95 -1.08 2.57 -20.78
C LYS A 95 0.40 2.60 -21.10
N GLU A 96 1.20 3.04 -20.13
CA GLU A 96 2.64 3.15 -20.20
C GLU A 96 3.25 2.68 -18.87
N ASN A 97 4.55 2.35 -18.88
CA ASN A 97 5.26 1.86 -17.70
C ASN A 97 5.24 2.85 -16.53
N LYS A 98 5.16 4.16 -16.80
CA LYS A 98 5.11 5.21 -15.77
C LYS A 98 3.84 5.15 -14.90
N HIS A 99 2.81 4.43 -15.33
CA HIS A 99 1.60 4.22 -14.53
C HIS A 99 1.76 3.09 -13.53
N CYS A 100 2.77 2.24 -13.68
CA CYS A 100 3.08 1.16 -12.76
C CYS A 100 4.15 1.58 -11.76
N SER A 101 4.32 0.79 -10.70
CA SER A 101 5.45 0.99 -9.78
C SER A 101 6.77 0.84 -10.54
N ILE A 102 7.45 1.95 -10.83
CA ILE A 102 8.64 2.01 -11.71
C ILE A 102 9.71 0.97 -11.34
N THR A 103 9.85 0.71 -10.04
CA THR A 103 10.85 -0.21 -9.50
C THR A 103 10.41 -1.66 -9.46
N LYS A 104 9.10 -1.96 -9.40
CA LYS A 104 8.57 -3.30 -9.12
C LYS A 104 7.73 -3.91 -10.24
N GLU A 105 7.18 -3.08 -11.11
CA GLU A 105 6.18 -3.49 -12.09
C GLU A 105 6.46 -2.86 -13.47
N TYR A 106 5.84 -3.43 -14.49
CA TYR A 106 5.85 -2.92 -15.86
C TYR A 106 4.46 -3.04 -16.48
N CYS A 107 4.21 -2.25 -17.52
CA CYS A 107 2.96 -2.30 -18.25
C CYS A 107 2.99 -3.39 -19.32
N THR A 108 2.09 -4.37 -19.20
CA THR A 108 1.94 -5.43 -20.19
C THR A 108 1.22 -4.92 -21.43
N ILE A 109 1.34 -5.67 -22.54
CA ILE A 109 0.61 -5.39 -23.79
C ILE A 109 -0.91 -5.42 -23.58
N SER A 110 -1.37 -6.18 -22.58
CA SER A 110 -2.77 -6.26 -22.19
C SER A 110 -3.21 -5.14 -21.22
N ASN A 111 -2.41 -4.08 -21.07
CA ASN A 111 -2.73 -2.85 -20.34
C ASN A 111 -2.96 -3.05 -18.83
N TYR A 112 -2.17 -3.91 -18.18
CA TYR A 112 -2.11 -4.02 -16.72
C TYR A 112 -0.68 -4.04 -16.20
N CYS A 113 -0.50 -3.59 -14.96
CA CYS A 113 0.78 -3.67 -14.26
C CYS A 113 1.03 -5.10 -13.78
N GLU A 114 2.14 -5.68 -14.23
CA GLU A 114 2.64 -6.98 -13.78
C GLU A 114 4.00 -6.81 -13.12
N SER A 115 4.28 -7.66 -12.13
CA SER A 115 5.55 -7.62 -11.40
C SER A 115 6.69 -7.99 -12.33
N LYS A 116 7.78 -7.22 -12.26
CA LYS A 116 9.02 -7.57 -12.96
C LYS A 116 9.53 -8.91 -12.45
N HIS A 117 10.14 -9.70 -13.32
CA HIS A 117 10.56 -11.07 -13.01
C HIS A 117 12.00 -11.35 -13.45
N CYS A 118 12.42 -12.58 -13.15
CA CYS A 118 13.75 -13.11 -13.41
C CYS A 118 13.75 -14.28 -14.41
N GLY A 119 12.62 -14.49 -15.10
CA GLY A 119 12.45 -15.58 -16.05
C GLY A 119 12.68 -15.17 -17.50
N THR A 120 11.92 -15.79 -18.39
CA THR A 120 11.88 -15.47 -19.82
C THR A 120 11.34 -14.07 -20.05
N CYS A 121 11.92 -13.34 -20.98
CA CYS A 121 11.50 -11.98 -21.30
C CYS A 121 11.46 -11.75 -22.81
N THR A 122 10.67 -10.78 -23.21
CA THR A 122 10.65 -10.24 -24.57
C THR A 122 11.17 -8.81 -24.64
N ARG A 123 11.12 -8.07 -23.51
CA ARG A 123 11.56 -6.68 -23.41
C ARG A 123 12.32 -6.45 -22.11
N ASN A 124 13.26 -5.51 -22.15
CA ASN A 124 14.06 -5.08 -21.00
C ASN A 124 13.22 -4.71 -19.76
N VAL A 125 12.06 -4.10 -19.98
CA VAL A 125 11.18 -3.61 -18.89
C VAL A 125 10.53 -4.73 -18.07
N GLU A 126 10.45 -5.94 -18.60
CA GLU A 126 9.90 -7.14 -17.91
C GLU A 126 10.84 -7.65 -16.83
N CYS A 127 12.13 -7.35 -16.97
CA CYS A 127 13.15 -7.88 -16.09
C CYS A 127 13.36 -7.00 -14.87
N ALA A 128 13.52 -7.64 -13.70
CA ALA A 128 13.78 -6.94 -12.43
C ALA A 128 15.04 -6.04 -12.51
N ASN A 129 16.02 -6.44 -13.31
CA ASN A 129 17.26 -5.73 -13.56
C ASN A 129 17.21 -4.74 -14.74
N GLY A 130 16.09 -4.68 -15.47
CA GLY A 130 15.94 -3.85 -16.67
C GLY A 130 16.69 -4.36 -17.90
N TYR A 131 17.17 -5.60 -17.92
CA TYR A 131 17.98 -6.14 -19.02
C TYR A 131 17.53 -7.55 -19.44
N CYS A 132 17.04 -7.65 -20.67
CA CYS A 132 16.60 -8.87 -21.32
C CYS A 132 17.62 -9.29 -22.38
N LYS A 133 18.37 -10.37 -22.11
CA LYS A 133 19.41 -10.89 -23.01
C LYS A 133 19.01 -12.28 -23.49
N ILE A 134 18.94 -12.47 -24.81
CA ILE A 134 18.62 -13.77 -25.43
C ILE A 134 17.35 -14.39 -24.79
N PHE A 135 16.25 -13.61 -24.77
CA PHE A 135 14.96 -14.01 -24.21
C PHE A 135 14.94 -14.39 -22.72
N ARG A 136 15.97 -14.05 -21.95
CA ARG A 136 16.02 -14.25 -20.50
C ARG A 136 16.48 -13.00 -19.76
N CYS A 137 15.90 -12.79 -18.59
CA CYS A 137 16.39 -11.78 -17.66
C CYS A 137 17.74 -12.24 -17.10
N GLU A 138 18.74 -11.37 -17.14
CA GLU A 138 20.07 -11.73 -16.64
C GLU A 138 20.04 -11.95 -15.11
N GLU A 139 20.50 -13.13 -14.68
CA GLU A 139 20.33 -13.64 -13.31
C GLU A 139 21.07 -12.83 -12.23
N ASN A 140 22.10 -12.08 -12.63
CA ASN A 140 23.01 -11.40 -11.71
C ASN A 140 22.32 -10.39 -10.78
N ALA A 141 21.21 -9.79 -11.19
CA ALA A 141 20.44 -8.84 -10.36
C ALA A 141 19.19 -9.47 -9.70
N CYS A 142 18.93 -10.74 -9.97
CA CYS A 142 17.83 -11.50 -9.35
C CYS A 142 18.19 -12.10 -8.00
N SER A 143 19.50 -12.32 -7.76
CA SER A 143 20.00 -12.86 -6.48
C SER A 143 19.88 -11.89 -5.30
N ASN A 144 19.91 -10.58 -5.53
CA ASN A 144 19.85 -9.60 -4.43
C ASN A 144 18.42 -9.37 -3.90
N SER A 145 17.39 -9.66 -4.68
CA SER A 145 15.99 -9.58 -4.22
C SER A 145 15.54 -10.81 -3.44
N LEU A 146 16.16 -11.98 -3.67
CA LEU A 146 15.89 -13.23 -2.94
C LEU A 146 16.63 -13.34 -1.60
N LYS A 147 17.79 -12.68 -1.44
CA LYS A 147 18.51 -12.66 -0.16
C LYS A 147 17.77 -11.91 0.96
N ALA A 148 16.85 -11.01 0.62
CA ALA A 148 16.04 -10.29 1.60
C ALA A 148 14.91 -11.15 2.22
N ILE A 149 14.53 -12.27 1.60
CA ILE A 149 13.47 -13.17 2.12
C ILE A 149 14.05 -14.27 3.01
N LYS A 150 15.36 -14.54 2.93
CA LYS A 150 16.02 -15.61 3.70
C LYS A 150 16.52 -15.19 5.09
N LEU A 151 16.15 -14.00 5.55
CA LEU A 151 16.58 -13.41 6.83
C LEU A 151 15.43 -13.05 7.78
N LEU A 152 14.22 -13.61 7.55
CA LEU A 152 13.11 -13.57 8.51
C LEU A 152 12.71 -14.99 8.90
#